data_AF-A0A8S9WR81-F1
#
_entry.id   AF-A0A8S9WR81-F1
#
_cell.length_a   1.000
_cell.length_b   1.000
_cell.length_c   1.000
_cell.angle_alpha   90.00
_cell.angle_beta   90.00
_cell.angle_gamma   90.00
#
_symmetry.space_group_name_H-M   'P 1'
#
loop_
_entity.id
_entity.type
_entity.pdbx_description
1 polymer ?
#
loop_
_entity_poly.entity_id
_entity_poly.type
_entity_poly.pdbx_seq_one_letter_code
_entity_poly.pdbx_strand_id
1 'polypeptide(L)'
;TRKRRSECPYKNWLMLSYWLVDVPEDFSSEWYYTMCPEGKRSIVVASKGSTIAFSRRGAFMMKFPSALPGGNPDSFTAYTVIDCIFNFTTQTYYILDVLIWGIPLTNCSAELRFFWLSNKVAEYPELRDVSHKNRHKFSLLRHDLVDNLSLSMTIHPVFDDNVPQVDGILFYQKESLYTGGKSPLVTWLKPFMVRDILNIRIHENYLKEIPIDYASKVSKMETESAVDEAKPVPE
;
A
#
# COMPACT_ATOMS: atom_id res chain seq x y z
N THR A 1 18.24 6.66 35.37
CA THR A 1 16.96 6.04 34.92
C THR A 1 16.85 6.19 33.41
N ARG A 2 17.10 5.12 32.66
CA ARG A 2 17.00 5.11 31.19
C ARG A 2 15.51 5.26 30.85
N LYS A 3 15.06 6.44 30.38
CA LYS A 3 13.68 6.67 29.92
C LYS A 3 13.36 5.57 28.90
N ARG A 4 12.46 4.64 29.27
CA ARG A 4 11.95 3.61 28.38
C ARG A 4 11.39 4.34 27.17
N ARG A 5 12.00 4.17 25.99
CA ARG A 5 11.56 4.82 24.76
C ARG A 5 10.12 4.37 24.54
N SER A 6 9.15 5.28 24.66
CA SER A 6 7.74 4.94 24.48
C SER A 6 7.57 4.32 23.11
N GLU A 7 6.99 3.14 23.06
CA GLU A 7 6.77 2.42 21.81
C GLU A 7 5.87 3.24 20.89
N CYS A 8 6.13 3.19 19.57
CA CYS A 8 5.32 3.94 18.63
C CYS A 8 3.87 3.41 18.68
N PRO A 9 2.86 4.27 18.92
CA PRO A 9 1.48 3.81 19.05
C PRO A 9 0.91 3.25 17.74
N TYR A 10 1.54 3.59 16.61
CA TYR A 10 1.17 3.15 15.26
C TYR A 10 1.92 1.89 14.79
N LYS A 11 2.66 1.24 15.70
CA LYS A 11 3.32 -0.03 15.39
C LYS A 11 2.27 -1.09 15.07
N ASN A 12 2.51 -1.87 14.02
CA ASN A 12 1.59 -2.92 13.53
C ASN A 12 0.22 -2.42 13.05
N TRP A 13 0.04 -1.12 12.84
CA TRP A 13 -1.22 -0.61 12.28
C TRP A 13 -1.37 -0.94 10.81
N LEU A 14 -0.27 -1.12 10.06
CA LEU A 14 -0.34 -1.42 8.63
C LEU A 14 -0.93 -2.81 8.39
N MET A 15 -1.89 -2.89 7.48
CA MET A 15 -2.37 -4.14 6.90
C MET A 15 -1.32 -4.69 5.92
N LEU A 16 -0.92 -5.94 6.12
CA LEU A 16 0.14 -6.61 5.39
C LEU A 16 -0.42 -7.79 4.61
N SER A 17 0.12 -8.00 3.42
CA SER A 17 -0.30 -9.07 2.54
C SER A 17 0.33 -10.42 2.86
N TYR A 18 -0.36 -11.48 2.45
CA TYR A 18 0.26 -12.77 2.16
C TYR A 18 0.71 -12.84 0.69
N TRP A 19 1.48 -13.87 0.33
CA TRP A 19 1.67 -14.20 -1.08
C TRP A 19 0.36 -14.77 -1.64
N LEU A 20 0.00 -14.41 -2.88
CA LEU A 20 -1.10 -15.10 -3.56
C LEU A 20 -0.59 -16.47 -4.02
N VAL A 21 -1.07 -17.52 -3.37
CA VAL A 21 -0.76 -18.92 -3.71
C VAL A 21 -2.02 -19.56 -4.28
N ASP A 22 -3.08 -19.60 -3.48
CA ASP A 22 -4.38 -20.09 -3.90
C ASP A 22 -5.23 -18.93 -4.43
N VAL A 23 -5.63 -19.03 -5.70
CA VAL A 23 -6.43 -18.00 -6.37
C VAL A 23 -7.90 -18.24 -6.03
N PRO A 24 -8.60 -17.28 -5.38
CA PRO A 24 -10.02 -17.41 -5.07
C PRO A 24 -10.88 -17.62 -6.32
N GLU A 25 -12.00 -18.33 -6.19
CA GLU A 25 -12.93 -18.56 -7.31
C GLU A 25 -13.55 -17.26 -7.83
N ASP A 26 -13.75 -16.29 -6.95
CA ASP A 26 -14.35 -14.97 -7.21
C ASP A 26 -13.30 -13.86 -7.51
N PHE A 27 -12.05 -14.26 -7.74
CA PHE A 27 -10.91 -13.32 -7.80
C PHE A 27 -11.04 -12.23 -8.86
N SER A 28 -11.69 -12.51 -9.99
CA SER A 28 -11.85 -11.52 -11.06
C SER A 28 -12.84 -10.39 -10.73
N SER A 29 -13.91 -10.69 -9.98
CA SER A 29 -15.01 -9.74 -9.72
C SER A 29 -15.00 -9.14 -8.32
N GLU A 30 -14.54 -9.88 -7.31
CA GLU A 30 -14.60 -9.47 -5.91
C GLU A 30 -13.25 -9.00 -5.35
N TRP A 31 -12.26 -8.79 -6.22
CA TRP A 31 -10.95 -8.30 -5.81
C TRP A 31 -10.51 -7.10 -6.63
N TYR A 32 -9.87 -6.16 -5.94
CA TYR A 32 -9.13 -5.04 -6.51
C TYR A 32 -7.65 -5.39 -6.61
N TYR A 33 -6.94 -4.79 -7.57
CA TYR A 33 -5.49 -4.82 -7.61
C TYR A 33 -4.90 -3.40 -7.60
N THR A 34 -3.64 -3.31 -7.21
CA THR A 34 -2.87 -2.06 -7.21
C THR A 34 -1.42 -2.31 -7.58
N MET A 35 -0.98 -1.67 -8.66
CA MET A 35 0.42 -1.63 -9.07
C MET A 35 1.19 -0.77 -8.05
N CYS A 36 2.07 -1.42 -7.28
CA CYS A 36 2.81 -0.78 -6.19
C CYS A 36 4.22 -0.40 -6.66
N PRO A 37 4.63 0.85 -6.45
CA PRO A 37 5.98 1.28 -6.78
C PRO A 37 7.01 0.72 -5.81
N GLU A 38 8.27 0.64 -6.26
CA GLU A 38 9.39 0.46 -5.35
C GLU A 38 9.45 1.58 -4.31
N GLY A 39 9.65 1.19 -3.05
CA GLY A 39 9.78 2.15 -1.97
C GLY A 39 9.67 1.52 -0.60
N LYS A 40 9.61 2.39 0.41
CA LYS A 40 9.49 1.98 1.81
C LYS A 40 8.07 2.16 2.29
N ARG A 41 7.41 1.05 2.63
CA ARG A 41 6.09 1.07 3.26
C ARG A 41 6.12 1.84 4.58
N SER A 42 5.21 2.79 4.73
CA SER A 42 5.15 3.72 5.85
C SER A 42 3.72 4.09 6.20
N ILE A 43 3.45 4.16 7.51
CA ILE A 43 2.26 4.84 8.02
C ILE A 43 2.57 6.33 8.16
N VAL A 44 1.73 7.19 7.59
CA VAL A 44 1.89 8.64 7.61
C VAL A 44 0.78 9.23 8.47
N VAL A 45 1.17 10.01 9.47
CA VAL A 45 0.29 10.57 10.49
C VAL A 45 0.39 12.09 10.46
N ALA A 46 -0.67 12.75 10.01
CA ALA A 46 -0.82 14.20 9.99
C ALA A 46 -1.70 14.65 11.17
N SER A 47 -1.14 15.42 12.10
CA SER A 47 -1.83 15.87 13.31
C SER A 47 -1.14 17.08 13.93
N LYS A 48 -1.93 18.01 14.50
CA LYS A 48 -1.43 19.15 15.28
C LYS A 48 -0.41 19.99 14.50
N GLY A 49 -0.70 20.21 13.22
CA GLY A 49 0.06 21.07 12.32
C GLY A 49 1.36 20.49 11.79
N SER A 50 1.56 19.17 11.85
CA SER A 50 2.74 18.51 11.30
C SER A 50 2.45 17.06 10.93
N THR A 51 3.27 16.51 10.04
CA THR A 51 3.17 15.14 9.57
C THR A 51 4.38 14.34 9.96
N ILE A 52 4.16 13.11 10.44
CA ILE A 52 5.19 12.18 10.86
C ILE A 52 4.99 10.87 10.11
N ALA A 53 6.04 10.37 9.49
CA ALA A 53 6.05 9.05 8.86
C ALA A 53 6.78 8.04 9.76
N PHE A 54 6.21 6.84 9.88
CA PHE A 54 6.81 5.70 10.55
C PHE A 54 6.90 4.53 9.59
N SER A 55 7.99 3.76 9.69
CA SER A 55 8.13 2.52 8.93
C SER A 55 7.15 1.44 9.41
N ARG A 56 6.99 0.37 8.64
CA ARG A 56 6.23 -0.83 9.04
C ARG A 56 6.50 -1.33 10.47
N ARG A 57 7.73 -1.21 10.97
CA ARG A 57 8.11 -1.65 12.33
C ARG A 57 7.88 -0.59 13.42
N GLY A 58 7.20 0.50 13.09
CA GLY A 58 6.97 1.64 13.99
C GLY A 58 8.18 2.55 14.19
N ALA A 59 9.30 2.33 13.48
CA ALA A 59 10.47 3.21 13.59
C ALA A 59 10.18 4.57 12.92
N PHE A 60 10.47 5.67 13.63
CA PHE A 60 10.41 7.03 13.09
C PHE A 60 11.23 7.13 11.81
N MET A 61 10.63 7.67 10.76
CA MET A 61 11.31 7.98 9.51
C MET A 61 11.62 9.47 9.43
N MET A 62 10.59 10.31 9.54
CA MET A 62 10.73 11.74 9.37
C MET A 62 9.53 12.53 9.90
N LYS A 63 9.75 13.82 10.17
CA LYS A 63 8.72 14.81 10.50
C LYS A 63 8.82 15.98 9.53
N PHE A 64 7.70 16.40 8.95
CA PHE A 64 7.65 17.41 7.89
C PHE A 64 6.26 18.07 7.83
N PRO A 65 6.12 19.26 7.21
CA PRO A 65 4.81 19.82 6.88
C PRO A 65 4.22 19.10 5.65
N SER A 66 2.93 18.76 5.69
CA SER A 66 2.19 18.28 4.52
C SER A 66 0.88 19.03 4.32
N ALA A 67 0.38 19.02 3.10
CA ALA A 67 -0.96 19.51 2.79
C ALA A 67 -2.10 18.63 3.32
N LEU A 68 -1.82 17.41 3.79
CA LEU A 68 -2.84 16.57 4.44
C LEU A 68 -3.49 17.33 5.61
N PRO A 69 -4.80 17.12 5.86
CA PRO A 69 -5.46 17.69 7.04
C PRO A 69 -4.75 17.27 8.33
N GLY A 70 -4.42 18.26 9.16
CA GLY A 70 -3.61 18.06 10.38
C GLY A 70 -2.12 18.22 10.17
N GLY A 71 -1.65 18.24 8.91
CA GLY A 71 -0.25 18.16 8.52
C GLY A 71 0.49 19.49 8.45
N ASN A 72 -0.23 20.60 8.59
CA ASN A 72 0.30 21.96 8.62
C ASN A 72 -0.56 22.86 9.53
N PRO A 73 -0.03 24.02 10.00
CA PRO A 73 -0.72 24.87 10.98
C PRO A 73 -2.13 25.33 10.58
N ASP A 74 -2.44 25.42 9.28
CA ASP A 74 -3.75 25.88 8.82
C ASP A 74 -4.88 24.88 9.13
N SER A 75 -4.52 23.60 9.36
CA SER A 75 -5.46 22.51 9.62
C SER A 75 -5.20 21.83 10.97
N PHE A 76 -4.78 22.59 11.98
CA PHE A 76 -4.27 22.06 13.26
C PHE A 76 -5.19 21.08 13.99
N THR A 77 -6.51 21.24 13.89
CA THR A 77 -7.51 20.40 14.56
C THR A 77 -7.83 19.10 13.83
N ALA A 78 -7.45 18.98 12.56
CA ALA A 78 -7.68 17.78 11.77
C ALA A 78 -6.68 16.67 12.11
N TYR A 79 -7.07 15.45 11.76
CA TYR A 79 -6.28 14.25 12.00
C TYR A 79 -6.42 13.27 10.84
N THR A 80 -5.29 12.94 10.22
CA THR A 80 -5.24 12.02 9.08
C THR A 80 -4.16 10.97 9.31
N VAL A 81 -4.52 9.71 9.04
CA VAL A 81 -3.63 8.55 9.07
C VAL A 81 -3.83 7.77 7.78
N ILE A 82 -2.79 7.70 6.97
CA ILE A 82 -2.80 7.03 5.68
C ILE A 82 -1.67 6.01 5.59
N ASP A 83 -1.91 4.99 4.79
CA ASP A 83 -0.96 3.96 4.43
C ASP A 83 -0.29 4.34 3.12
N CYS A 84 1.04 4.40 3.10
CA CYS A 84 1.80 4.89 1.95
C CYS A 84 3.03 4.05 1.63
N ILE A 85 3.52 4.20 0.40
CA ILE A 85 4.84 3.76 -0.04
C ILE A 85 5.66 5.00 -0.34
N PHE A 86 6.73 5.24 0.42
CA PHE A 86 7.63 6.35 0.15
C PHE A 86 8.73 5.94 -0.83
N ASN A 87 8.81 6.59 -1.98
CA ASN A 87 9.93 6.44 -2.89
C ASN A 87 10.97 7.55 -2.66
N PHE A 88 12.22 7.15 -2.41
CA PHE A 88 13.31 8.09 -2.11
C PHE A 88 13.77 8.87 -3.34
N THR A 89 13.69 8.29 -4.53
CA THR A 89 14.13 8.93 -5.77
C THR A 89 13.17 10.04 -6.18
N THR A 90 11.87 9.77 -6.21
CA THR A 90 10.84 10.76 -6.56
C THR A 90 10.42 11.64 -5.39
N GLN A 91 10.91 11.38 -4.17
CA GLN A 91 10.55 12.09 -2.93
C GLN A 91 9.03 12.16 -2.72
N THR A 92 8.31 11.11 -3.14
CA THR A 92 6.85 11.06 -3.19
C THR A 92 6.32 9.96 -2.28
N TYR A 93 5.28 10.28 -1.51
CA TYR A 93 4.46 9.33 -0.79
C TYR A 93 3.32 8.86 -1.68
N TYR A 94 3.39 7.62 -2.14
CA TYR A 94 2.31 6.99 -2.88
C TYR A 94 1.27 6.47 -1.90
N ILE A 95 0.09 7.07 -1.88
CA ILE A 95 -1.00 6.71 -0.97
C ILE A 95 -1.60 5.39 -1.45
N LEU A 96 -1.62 4.37 -0.58
CA LEU A 96 -2.25 3.09 -0.88
C LEU A 96 -3.57 2.87 -0.15
N ASP A 97 -3.75 3.35 1.07
CA ASP A 97 -5.03 3.20 1.80
C ASP A 97 -5.18 4.30 2.85
N VAL A 98 -6.36 4.39 3.44
CA VAL A 98 -6.71 5.38 4.47
C VAL A 98 -7.26 4.68 5.70
N LEU A 99 -6.68 4.99 6.86
CA LEU A 99 -7.15 4.49 8.15
C LEU A 99 -8.04 5.52 8.82
N ILE A 100 -7.62 6.80 8.77
CA ILE A 100 -8.32 7.92 9.39
C ILE A 100 -8.19 9.13 8.49
N TRP A 101 -9.29 9.84 8.26
CA TRP A 101 -9.28 11.17 7.67
C TRP A 101 -10.43 11.97 8.29
N GLY A 102 -10.15 12.62 9.41
CA GLY A 102 -11.15 13.21 10.31
C GLY A 102 -11.95 12.14 11.08
N ILE A 103 -12.43 11.11 10.39
CA ILE A 103 -13.14 9.95 10.93
C ILE A 103 -12.36 8.65 10.70
N PRO A 104 -12.48 7.64 11.58
CA PRO A 104 -11.93 6.31 11.32
C PRO A 104 -12.65 5.62 10.16
N LEU A 105 -11.88 4.98 9.28
CA LEU A 105 -12.36 4.25 8.10
C LEU A 105 -11.97 2.76 8.14
N THR A 106 -11.31 2.30 9.20
CA THR A 106 -10.82 0.91 9.29
C THR A 106 -11.93 -0.14 9.29
N ASN A 107 -13.13 0.23 9.73
CA ASN A 107 -14.32 -0.64 9.72
C ASN A 107 -15.15 -0.53 8.43
N CYS A 108 -14.64 0.17 7.41
CA CYS A 108 -15.23 0.22 6.07
C CYS A 108 -14.58 -0.82 5.15
N SER A 109 -15.33 -1.34 4.20
CA SER A 109 -14.82 -2.21 3.13
C SER A 109 -13.70 -1.53 2.32
N ALA A 110 -12.79 -2.32 1.75
CA ALA A 110 -11.73 -1.81 0.88
C ALA A 110 -12.30 -0.98 -0.27
N GLU A 111 -13.37 -1.43 -0.92
CA GLU A 111 -14.06 -0.68 -1.97
C GLU A 111 -14.50 0.72 -1.49
N LEU A 112 -15.15 0.80 -0.33
CA LEU A 112 -15.58 2.08 0.22
C LEU A 112 -14.38 2.97 0.56
N ARG A 113 -13.30 2.41 1.14
CA ARG A 113 -12.08 3.17 1.45
C ARG A 113 -11.43 3.71 0.18
N PHE A 114 -11.31 2.91 -0.89
CA PHE A 114 -10.71 3.34 -2.16
C PHE A 114 -11.56 4.41 -2.85
N PHE A 115 -12.87 4.22 -2.92
CA PHE A 115 -13.81 5.22 -3.45
C PHE A 115 -13.71 6.52 -2.65
N TRP A 116 -13.76 6.44 -1.33
CA TRP A 116 -13.72 7.61 -0.46
C TRP A 116 -12.39 8.36 -0.58
N LEU A 117 -11.27 7.63 -0.57
CA LEU A 117 -9.92 8.18 -0.67
C LEU A 117 -9.70 8.91 -1.99
N SER A 118 -10.18 8.36 -3.11
CA SER A 118 -10.05 9.01 -4.42
C SER A 118 -10.76 10.35 -4.50
N ASN A 119 -12.00 10.43 -4.02
CA ASN A 119 -12.74 11.68 -3.92
C ASN A 119 -12.04 12.68 -2.99
N LYS A 120 -11.54 12.20 -1.85
CA LYS A 120 -10.94 13.07 -0.84
C LYS A 120 -9.58 13.60 -1.24
N VAL A 121 -8.73 12.81 -1.90
CA VAL A 121 -7.46 13.34 -2.44
C VAL A 121 -7.70 14.37 -3.54
N ALA A 122 -8.77 14.22 -4.34
CA ALA A 122 -9.12 15.19 -5.37
C ALA A 122 -9.50 16.59 -4.80
N GLU A 123 -9.96 16.66 -3.55
CA GLU A 123 -10.24 17.93 -2.84
C GLU A 123 -8.97 18.69 -2.44
N TYR A 124 -7.77 18.07 -2.50
CA TYR A 124 -6.50 18.63 -2.03
C TYR A 124 -5.43 18.60 -3.16
N PRO A 125 -5.59 19.38 -4.24
CA PRO A 125 -4.65 19.39 -5.36
C PRO A 125 -3.21 19.75 -4.94
N GLU A 126 -3.05 20.55 -3.88
CA GLU A 126 -1.75 20.97 -3.34
C GLU A 126 -0.89 19.80 -2.83
N LEU A 127 -1.47 18.62 -2.62
CA LEU A 127 -0.74 17.39 -2.30
C LEU A 127 0.27 17.01 -3.39
N ARG A 128 0.01 17.41 -4.64
CA ARG A 128 0.83 17.06 -5.81
C ARG A 128 2.09 17.93 -5.92
N ASP A 129 2.08 19.10 -5.30
CA ASP A 129 3.13 20.11 -5.46
C ASP A 129 3.97 20.26 -4.20
N VAL A 130 5.27 20.51 -4.40
CA VAL A 130 6.18 20.82 -3.29
C VAL A 130 6.04 22.28 -2.91
N SER A 131 5.84 22.56 -1.63
CA SER A 131 5.72 23.90 -1.07
C SER A 131 6.20 23.96 0.37
N HIS A 132 6.20 25.15 0.98
CA HIS A 132 6.50 25.29 2.40
C HIS A 132 5.48 24.56 3.30
N LYS A 133 4.25 24.36 2.83
CA LYS A 133 3.20 23.63 3.56
C LYS A 133 3.14 22.15 3.17
N ASN A 134 3.79 21.76 2.07
CA ASN A 134 3.82 20.38 1.57
C ASN A 134 5.22 19.99 1.11
N ARG A 135 6.04 19.41 2.00
CA ARG A 135 7.44 19.11 1.69
C ARG A 135 7.60 17.97 0.67
N HIS A 136 6.71 17.00 0.69
CA HIS A 136 6.74 15.82 -0.18
C HIS A 136 5.45 15.74 -0.96
N LYS A 137 5.55 15.33 -2.22
CA LYS A 137 4.37 15.06 -3.03
C LYS A 137 3.64 13.85 -2.46
N PHE A 138 2.32 13.86 -2.57
CA PHE A 138 1.47 12.70 -2.33
C PHE A 138 0.75 12.36 -3.63
N SER A 139 0.89 11.11 -4.07
CA SER A 139 0.24 10.61 -5.28
C SER A 139 -0.63 9.41 -4.92
N LEU A 140 -1.91 9.44 -5.31
CA LEU A 140 -2.81 8.33 -5.05
C LEU A 140 -2.52 7.17 -6.01
N LEU A 141 -2.34 5.97 -5.49
CA LEU A 141 -2.27 4.76 -6.31
C LEU A 141 -3.66 4.38 -6.82
N ARG A 142 -3.71 3.83 -8.03
CA ARG A 142 -4.96 3.38 -8.64
C ARG A 142 -5.35 2.00 -8.10
N HIS A 143 -6.63 1.86 -7.76
CA HIS A 143 -7.26 0.61 -7.37
C HIS A 143 -8.29 0.24 -8.44
N ASP A 144 -8.02 -0.79 -9.23
CA ASP A 144 -8.92 -1.27 -10.28
C ASP A 144 -9.37 -2.70 -9.98
N LEU A 145 -10.54 -3.10 -10.48
CA LEU A 145 -11.00 -4.49 -10.39
C LEU A 145 -10.07 -5.43 -11.17
N VAL A 146 -9.81 -6.61 -10.63
CA VAL A 146 -8.90 -7.63 -11.20
C VAL A 146 -9.27 -8.02 -12.63
N ASP A 147 -10.53 -7.94 -13.04
CA ASP A 147 -10.95 -8.12 -14.44
C ASP A 147 -10.14 -7.25 -15.43
N ASN A 148 -9.70 -6.06 -15.00
CA ASN A 148 -8.87 -5.15 -15.80
C ASN A 148 -7.36 -5.42 -15.73
N LEU A 149 -6.92 -6.39 -14.91
CA LEU A 149 -5.50 -6.69 -14.71
C LEU A 149 -4.82 -7.10 -16.01
N SER A 150 -5.50 -7.90 -16.83
CA SER A 150 -4.96 -8.40 -18.11
C SER A 150 -4.51 -7.27 -19.03
N LEU A 151 -5.26 -6.17 -19.09
CA LEU A 151 -4.89 -4.99 -19.86
C LEU A 151 -3.69 -4.27 -19.22
N SER A 152 -3.74 -4.00 -17.91
CA SER A 152 -2.67 -3.28 -17.20
C SER A 152 -1.33 -4.00 -17.24
N MET A 153 -1.34 -5.34 -17.25
CA MET A 153 -0.12 -6.14 -17.38
C MET A 153 0.57 -6.01 -18.73
N THR A 154 -0.10 -5.48 -19.75
CA THR A 154 0.50 -5.17 -21.07
C THR A 154 1.10 -3.76 -21.13
N ILE A 155 0.89 -2.93 -20.11
CA ILE A 155 1.35 -1.54 -20.08
C ILE A 155 2.66 -1.45 -19.31
N HIS A 156 3.67 -0.85 -19.93
CA HIS A 156 4.95 -0.53 -19.30
C HIS A 156 5.59 0.71 -19.97
N PRO A 157 6.14 1.68 -19.21
CA PRO A 157 6.13 1.73 -17.75
C PRO A 157 4.77 2.15 -17.19
N VAL A 158 4.49 1.79 -15.93
CA VAL A 158 3.26 2.19 -15.21
C VAL A 158 3.38 3.58 -14.60
N PHE A 159 4.58 3.93 -14.12
CA PHE A 159 4.90 5.24 -13.58
C PHE A 159 5.73 6.04 -14.57
N ASP A 160 5.62 7.37 -14.51
CA ASP A 160 6.33 8.28 -15.40
C ASP A 160 7.83 7.98 -15.43
N ASP A 161 8.41 7.98 -16.63
CA ASP A 161 9.83 7.69 -16.90
C ASP A 161 10.34 6.36 -16.32
N ASN A 162 9.44 5.44 -15.94
CA ASN A 162 9.76 4.22 -15.20
C ASN A 162 10.46 4.49 -13.86
N VAL A 163 10.17 5.64 -13.23
CA VAL A 163 10.72 6.05 -11.94
C VAL A 163 9.58 6.49 -11.01
N PRO A 164 9.23 5.69 -9.99
CA PRO A 164 9.79 4.39 -9.63
C PRO A 164 9.38 3.25 -10.57
N GLN A 165 10.13 2.15 -10.52
CA GLN A 165 9.70 0.90 -11.12
C GLN A 165 8.56 0.28 -10.29
N VAL A 166 7.81 -0.64 -10.88
CA VAL A 166 6.81 -1.44 -10.17
C VAL A 166 7.54 -2.49 -9.32
N ASP A 167 7.32 -2.48 -8.01
CA ASP A 167 7.82 -3.53 -7.10
C ASP A 167 6.95 -4.78 -7.19
N GLY A 168 5.64 -4.60 -7.27
CA GLY A 168 4.69 -5.70 -7.39
C GLY A 168 3.25 -5.23 -7.29
N ILE A 169 2.35 -6.17 -7.07
CA ILE A 169 0.92 -5.98 -7.20
C ILE A 169 0.27 -6.46 -5.92
N LEU A 170 -0.45 -5.56 -5.24
CA LEU A 170 -1.31 -5.93 -4.13
C LEU A 170 -2.71 -6.23 -4.66
N PHE A 171 -3.34 -7.25 -4.10
CA PHE A 171 -4.72 -7.61 -4.34
C PHE A 171 -5.50 -7.49 -3.04
N TYR A 172 -6.69 -6.91 -3.11
CA TYR A 172 -7.55 -6.65 -1.97
C TYR A 172 -8.92 -7.25 -2.21
N GLN A 173 -9.39 -8.09 -1.29
CA GLN A 173 -10.79 -8.51 -1.32
C GLN A 173 -11.68 -7.29 -1.06
N LYS A 174 -12.71 -7.12 -1.89
CA LYS A 174 -13.56 -5.93 -1.99
C LYS A 174 -14.17 -5.48 -0.66
N GLU A 175 -14.66 -6.42 0.13
CA GLU A 175 -15.32 -6.19 1.42
C GLU A 175 -14.36 -6.18 2.62
N SER A 176 -13.06 -6.40 2.39
CA SER A 176 -12.09 -6.51 3.48
C SER A 176 -11.97 -5.25 4.33
N LEU A 177 -12.02 -5.44 5.65
CA LEU A 177 -11.76 -4.38 6.62
C LEU A 177 -10.27 -4.12 6.77
N TYR A 178 -9.90 -2.90 7.15
CA TYR A 178 -8.50 -2.56 7.36
C TYR A 178 -8.07 -3.07 8.74
N THR A 179 -7.30 -4.15 8.75
CA THR A 179 -6.84 -4.81 9.96
C THR A 179 -5.32 -4.77 10.01
N GLY A 180 -4.77 -4.21 11.08
CA GLY A 180 -3.33 -4.13 11.27
C GLY A 180 -2.71 -5.52 11.44
N GLY A 181 -1.56 -5.76 10.81
CA GLY A 181 -0.93 -7.09 10.75
C GLY A 181 -1.19 -7.80 9.42
N LYS A 182 -0.82 -9.08 9.34
CA LYS A 182 -1.06 -9.87 8.12
C LYS A 182 -2.54 -10.21 7.98
N SER A 183 -3.08 -10.11 6.77
CA SER A 183 -4.46 -10.48 6.46
C SER A 183 -4.52 -11.32 5.19
N PRO A 184 -5.22 -12.47 5.18
CA PRO A 184 -5.37 -13.31 3.98
C PRO A 184 -6.23 -12.63 2.90
N LEU A 185 -7.01 -11.62 3.28
CA LEU A 185 -7.84 -10.83 2.37
C LEU A 185 -7.04 -9.79 1.58
N VAL A 186 -5.72 -9.74 1.78
CA VAL A 186 -4.80 -8.96 0.97
C VAL A 186 -3.63 -9.84 0.58
N THR A 187 -3.40 -9.97 -0.72
CA THR A 187 -2.35 -10.83 -1.26
C THR A 187 -1.42 -10.05 -2.18
N TRP A 188 -0.25 -10.62 -2.48
CA TRP A 188 0.83 -9.96 -3.20
C TRP A 188 1.45 -10.88 -4.23
N LEU A 189 1.77 -10.32 -5.40
CA LEU A 189 2.61 -10.94 -6.42
C LEU A 189 3.66 -9.97 -6.95
N LYS A 190 4.77 -10.54 -7.44
CA LYS A 190 5.65 -9.82 -8.37
C LYS A 190 5.01 -9.77 -9.76
N PRO A 191 5.28 -8.74 -10.59
CA PRO A 191 4.65 -8.63 -11.92
C PRO A 191 4.92 -9.85 -12.81
N PHE A 192 6.12 -10.41 -12.72
CA PHE A 192 6.50 -11.60 -13.47
C PHE A 192 5.77 -12.89 -13.04
N MET A 193 5.26 -12.95 -11.81
CA MET A 193 4.53 -14.12 -11.29
C MET A 193 3.11 -14.22 -11.85
N VAL A 194 2.56 -13.10 -12.32
CA VAL A 194 1.17 -13.01 -12.82
C VAL A 194 0.92 -13.98 -13.97
N ARG A 195 1.91 -14.20 -14.84
CA ARG A 195 1.80 -15.18 -15.92
C ARG A 195 1.60 -16.59 -15.41
N ASP A 196 2.38 -16.99 -14.41
CA ASP A 196 2.42 -18.38 -13.98
C ASP A 196 1.29 -18.71 -12.98
N ILE A 197 0.90 -17.75 -12.15
CA ILE A 197 -0.13 -17.94 -11.12
C ILE A 197 -1.54 -17.63 -11.64
N LEU A 198 -1.69 -16.57 -12.44
CA LEU A 198 -3.01 -16.12 -12.93
C LEU A 198 -3.25 -16.46 -14.40
N ASN A 199 -2.27 -17.06 -15.09
CA ASN A 199 -2.34 -17.36 -16.53
C ASN A 199 -2.65 -16.12 -17.40
N ILE A 200 -2.16 -14.95 -16.98
CA ILE A 200 -2.35 -13.68 -17.67
C ILE A 200 -1.08 -13.30 -18.45
N ARG A 201 -1.24 -12.84 -19.70
CA ARG A 201 -0.11 -12.32 -20.48
C ARG A 201 0.45 -11.06 -19.85
N ILE A 202 1.78 -10.95 -19.82
CA ILE A 202 2.48 -9.80 -19.23
C ILE A 202 3.44 -9.19 -20.26
N HIS A 203 3.71 -7.90 -20.09
CA HIS A 203 4.68 -7.15 -20.90
C HIS A 203 6.09 -7.77 -20.79
N GLU A 204 6.86 -7.70 -21.87
CA GLU A 204 8.18 -8.33 -21.98
C GLU A 204 9.20 -7.87 -20.94
N ASN A 205 9.10 -6.63 -20.47
CA ASN A 205 9.99 -6.10 -19.45
C ASN A 205 9.82 -6.80 -18.10
N TYR A 206 8.59 -7.18 -17.73
CA TYR A 206 8.37 -7.97 -16.53
C TYR A 206 8.95 -9.38 -16.68
N LEU A 207 8.93 -9.98 -17.87
CA LEU A 207 9.57 -11.29 -18.10
C LEU A 207 11.09 -11.27 -17.86
N LYS A 208 11.74 -10.14 -18.13
CA LYS A 208 13.18 -9.97 -17.92
C LYS A 208 13.56 -9.92 -16.43
N GLU A 209 12.59 -9.72 -15.54
CA GLU A 209 12.80 -9.68 -14.09
C GLU A 209 12.72 -11.06 -13.41
N ILE A 210 12.37 -12.11 -14.15
CA ILE A 210 12.26 -13.48 -13.59
C ILE A 210 13.62 -13.92 -13.02
N PRO A 211 13.71 -14.21 -11.71
CA PRO A 211 14.95 -14.70 -11.10
C PRO A 211 15.30 -16.11 -11.57
N ILE A 212 16.59 -16.44 -11.63
CA ILE A 212 17.08 -17.79 -11.99
C ILE A 212 16.52 -18.87 -11.04
N ASP A 213 16.34 -18.53 -9.77
CA ASP A 213 15.85 -19.41 -8.71
C ASP A 213 14.32 -19.34 -8.51
N TYR A 214 13.57 -18.87 -9.51
CA TYR A 214 12.14 -18.61 -9.39
C TYR A 214 11.34 -19.85 -8.96
N ALA A 215 11.56 -21.01 -9.57
CA ALA A 215 10.86 -22.25 -9.20
C ALA A 215 11.04 -22.61 -7.73
N SER A 216 12.25 -22.46 -7.19
CA SER A 216 12.53 -22.72 -5.78
C SER A 216 11.88 -21.68 -4.84
N LYS A 217 11.69 -20.44 -5.31
CA LYS A 217 10.98 -19.39 -4.56
C LYS A 217 9.48 -19.67 -4.47
N VAL A 218 8.86 -20.15 -5.55
CA VAL A 218 7.43 -20.53 -5.56
C VAL A 218 7.15 -21.63 -4.54
N SER A 219 7.93 -22.71 -4.51
CA SER A 219 7.75 -23.78 -3.51
C SER A 219 7.94 -23.31 -2.06
N LYS A 220 8.81 -22.31 -1.83
CA LYS A 220 8.95 -21.69 -0.50
C LYS A 220 7.74 -20.85 -0.12
N MET A 221 7.13 -20.14 -1.07
CA MET A 221 5.92 -19.36 -0.82
C MET A 221 4.76 -20.26 -0.39
N GLU A 222 4.55 -21.39 -1.08
CA GLU A 222 3.53 -22.38 -0.73
C GLU A 222 3.72 -22.93 0.69
N THR A 223 4.95 -23.26 1.06
CA THR A 223 5.27 -23.78 2.41
C THR A 223 5.13 -22.72 3.50
N GLU A 224 5.54 -21.47 3.26
CA GLU A 224 5.37 -20.38 4.23
C GLU A 224 3.90 -20.03 4.47
N SER A 225 3.07 -20.02 3.41
CA SER A 225 1.62 -19.80 3.54
C SER A 225 0.94 -20.91 4.36
N ALA A 226 1.26 -22.18 4.12
CA ALA A 226 0.72 -23.30 4.88
C ALA A 226 1.08 -23.25 6.39
N VAL A 227 2.26 -22.74 6.73
CA VAL A 227 2.69 -22.58 8.13
C VAL A 227 1.96 -21.45 8.84
N ASP A 228 1.67 -20.35 8.13
CA ASP A 228 0.95 -19.21 8.72
C ASP A 228 -0.55 -19.49 8.88
N GLU A 229 -1.17 -20.28 8.00
CA GLU A 229 -2.55 -20.79 8.19
C GLU A 229 -2.70 -21.71 9.40
N ALA A 230 -1.66 -22.49 9.72
CA ALA A 230 -1.66 -23.41 10.86
C ALA A 230 -1.53 -22.70 12.23
N LYS A 231 -1.30 -21.39 12.27
CA LYS A 231 -1.21 -20.64 13.53
C LYS A 231 -2.62 -20.30 14.05
N PRO A 232 -2.92 -20.58 15.32
CA PRO A 232 -4.21 -20.21 15.89
C PRO A 232 -4.41 -18.70 15.80
N VAL A 233 -5.60 -18.30 15.33
CA VAL A 233 -6.02 -16.89 15.35
C VAL A 233 -6.04 -16.45 16.82
N PRO A 234 -5.32 -15.38 17.20
CA PRO A 234 -5.41 -14.85 18.56
C PRO A 234 -6.85 -14.43 18.85
N GLU A 235 -7.41 -14.93 19.96
CA GLU A 235 -8.72 -14.50 20.50
C GLU A 235 -8.77 -13.00 20.82
#